data_AF-A0A0B7B0U5-F1
#
_entry.id   AF-A0A0B7B0U5-F1
#
_cell.length_a   1.000
_cell.length_b   1.000
_cell.length_c   1.000
_cell.angle_alpha   90.00
_cell.angle_beta   90.00
_cell.angle_gamma   90.00
#
_symmetry.space_group_name_H-M   'P 1'
#
loop_
_entity.id
_entity.type
_entity.pdbx_description
1 polymer ?
#
loop_
_entity_poly.entity_id
_entity_poly.type
_entity_poly.pdbx_seq_one_letter_code
_entity_poly.pdbx_strand_id
1 'polypeptide(L)'
;MQDMIRDLNPGWSAEAVSVGPDGDVDVKSDLIKEFKVPKCPSCQGDLKPEIIFFGDNVPKPTVQFVLEKMFQSDAVLVVGSSLEVTLVIDS
;
A
#
# COMPACT_ATOMS: atom_id res chain seq x y z
N MET A 1 -9.74 7.95 -6.90
CA MET A 1 -9.71 6.46 -6.91
C MET A 1 -10.92 5.87 -6.22
N GLN A 2 -11.19 6.20 -4.95
CA GLN A 2 -12.30 5.60 -4.20
C GLN A 2 -13.67 5.80 -4.86
N ASP A 3 -13.96 7.00 -5.37
CA ASP A 3 -15.24 7.26 -6.03
C ASP A 3 -15.38 6.49 -7.35
N MET A 4 -14.31 6.40 -8.14
CA MET A 4 -14.29 5.59 -9.37
C MET A 4 -14.58 4.11 -9.09
N ILE A 5 -14.05 3.57 -7.99
CA ILE A 5 -14.31 2.19 -7.57
C ILE A 5 -15.81 2.01 -7.28
N ARG A 6 -16.41 2.93 -6.52
CA ARG A 6 -17.84 2.87 -6.18
C ARG A 6 -18.72 2.95 -7.42
N ASP A 7 -18.42 3.88 -8.32
CA ASP A 7 -19.20 4.10 -9.55
C ASP A 7 -19.15 2.88 -10.50
N LEU A 8 -18.00 2.18 -10.56
CA LEU A 8 -17.84 0.99 -11.38
C LEU A 8 -18.45 -0.28 -10.78
N ASN A 9 -18.69 -0.29 -9.46
CA ASN A 9 -19.15 -1.44 -8.71
C ASN A 9 -20.46 -1.14 -7.95
N PRO A 10 -21.53 -0.69 -8.63
CA PRO A 10 -22.80 -0.41 -7.98
C PRO A 10 -23.39 -1.68 -7.37
N GLY A 11 -23.74 -1.63 -6.09
CA GLY A 11 -24.31 -2.77 -5.37
C GLY A 11 -23.29 -3.80 -4.88
N TRP A 12 -21.99 -3.60 -5.14
CA TRP A 12 -20.96 -4.45 -4.59
C TRP A 12 -20.75 -4.13 -3.10
N SER A 13 -20.76 -5.15 -2.26
CA SER A 13 -20.47 -5.03 -0.82
C SER A 13 -19.85 -6.32 -0.31
N ALA A 14 -18.89 -6.20 0.61
CA ALA A 14 -18.31 -7.31 1.34
C ALA A 14 -18.37 -7.05 2.85
N GLU A 15 -18.55 -8.11 3.63
CA GLU A 15 -18.44 -8.02 5.09
C GLU A 15 -16.97 -8.04 5.50
N ALA A 16 -16.53 -7.00 6.20
CA ALA A 16 -15.19 -6.91 6.77
C ALA A 16 -15.18 -7.49 8.19
N VAL A 17 -15.00 -8.82 8.30
CA VAL A 17 -14.99 -9.53 9.60
C VAL A 17 -13.68 -9.29 10.36
N SER A 18 -12.56 -9.20 9.65
CA SER A 18 -11.24 -8.90 10.20
C SER A 18 -10.50 -8.01 9.20
N VAL A 19 -9.83 -6.98 9.72
CA VAL A 19 -9.08 -6.01 8.91
C VAL A 19 -7.60 -6.11 9.27
N GLY A 20 -6.76 -6.33 8.26
CA GLY A 20 -5.32 -6.34 8.38
C GLY A 20 -4.73 -4.95 8.71
N PRO A 21 -3.47 -4.87 9.13
CA PRO A 21 -2.82 -3.61 9.47
C PRO A 21 -2.67 -2.65 8.27
N ASP A 22 -2.66 -3.17 7.05
CA ASP A 22 -2.66 -2.45 5.78
C ASP A 22 -4.08 -2.12 5.26
N GLY A 23 -5.11 -2.59 5.96
CA GLY A 23 -6.52 -2.39 5.61
C GLY A 23 -7.12 -3.51 4.76
N ASP A 24 -6.37 -4.57 4.47
CA ASP A 24 -6.88 -5.70 3.69
C ASP A 24 -7.92 -6.52 4.48
N VAL A 25 -8.86 -7.12 3.75
CA VAL A 25 -9.92 -7.96 4.30
C VAL A 25 -10.06 -9.22 3.46
N ASP A 26 -10.32 -10.35 4.11
CA ASP A 26 -10.59 -11.61 3.41
C ASP A 26 -11.97 -11.58 2.75
N VAL A 27 -12.01 -11.63 1.42
CA VAL A 27 -13.25 -11.63 0.63
C VAL A 27 -13.40 -12.95 -0.10
N LYS A 28 -14.64 -13.46 -0.16
CA LYS A 28 -14.97 -14.66 -0.95
C LYS A 28 -14.59 -14.46 -2.42
N SER A 29 -13.93 -15.45 -3.01
CA SER A 29 -13.41 -15.36 -4.39
C SER A 29 -14.47 -15.03 -5.44
N ASP A 30 -15.73 -15.39 -5.23
CA ASP A 30 -16.80 -15.08 -6.17
C ASP A 30 -17.13 -13.58 -6.20
N LEU A 31 -17.06 -12.88 -5.05
CA LEU A 31 -17.20 -11.43 -5.01
C LEU A 31 -16.02 -10.71 -5.69
N ILE A 32 -14.81 -11.30 -5.63
CA ILE A 32 -13.62 -10.77 -6.31
C ILE A 32 -13.78 -10.84 -7.83
N LYS A 33 -14.34 -11.93 -8.36
CA LYS A 33 -14.57 -12.10 -9.81
C LYS A 33 -15.56 -11.08 -10.37
N GLU A 34 -16.52 -10.64 -9.56
CA GLU A 34 -17.53 -9.63 -9.96
C GLU A 34 -17.00 -8.19 -9.84
N PHE A 35 -15.91 -7.98 -9.11
CA PHE A 35 -15.33 -6.67 -8.87
C PHE A 35 -14.59 -6.14 -10.09
N LYS A 36 -14.85 -4.88 -10.45
CA LYS A 36 -14.26 -4.15 -11.56
C LYS A 36 -13.21 -3.16 -11.06
N VAL A 37 -11.96 -3.42 -11.41
CA VAL A 37 -10.83 -2.54 -11.08
C VAL A 37 -10.79 -1.36 -12.08
N PRO A 38 -10.78 -0.09 -11.62
CA PRO A 38 -10.64 1.06 -12.50
C PRO A 38 -9.29 1.07 -13.21
N LYS A 39 -9.30 1.54 -14.46
CA LYS A 39 -8.07 1.87 -15.22
C LYS A 39 -7.75 3.35 -15.11
N CYS A 40 -6.49 3.70 -15.33
CA CYS A 40 -6.06 5.08 -15.36
C CYS A 40 -6.76 5.85 -16.50
N PRO A 41 -7.46 6.97 -16.25
CA PRO A 41 -8.17 7.71 -17.29
C PRO A 41 -7.24 8.36 -18.33
N SER A 42 -5.96 8.55 -17.99
CA SER A 42 -4.96 9.17 -18.88
C SER A 42 -4.24 8.15 -19.77
N CYS A 43 -3.83 7.00 -19.21
CA CYS A 43 -2.98 6.03 -19.91
C CYS A 43 -3.56 4.62 -20.04
N GLN A 44 -4.75 4.37 -19.45
CA GLN A 44 -5.40 3.05 -19.39
C GLN A 44 -4.61 1.95 -18.66
N GLY A 45 -3.51 2.31 -17.99
CA GLY A 45 -2.74 1.40 -17.15
C GLY A 45 -3.44 1.02 -15.84
N ASP A 46 -2.82 0.08 -15.13
CA ASP A 46 -3.26 -0.32 -13.79
C ASP A 46 -2.99 0.78 -12.76
N LEU A 47 -3.92 0.92 -11.82
CA LEU A 47 -3.82 1.83 -10.70
C LEU A 47 -3.36 1.04 -9.47
N LYS A 48 -2.28 1.51 -8.84
CA LYS A 48 -1.77 0.99 -7.57
C LYS A 48 -1.91 2.07 -6.50
N PRO A 49 -2.35 1.73 -5.26
CA PRO A 49 -2.22 2.65 -4.13
C PRO A 49 -0.77 3.09 -3.95
N GLU A 50 -0.59 4.30 -3.42
CA GLU A 50 0.73 4.87 -3.16
C GLU A 50 1.33 4.30 -1.87
N ILE A 51 1.63 3.00 -1.90
CA ILE A 51 2.26 2.24 -0.81
C ILE A 51 3.38 1.35 -1.37
N ILE A 52 4.28 0.89 -0.49
CA ILE A 52 5.37 -0.04 -0.84
C ILE A 52 4.92 -1.45 -0.43
N PHE A 53 4.71 -2.33 -1.40
CA PHE A 53 4.45 -3.74 -1.12
C PHE A 53 5.74 -4.50 -0.78
N PHE A 54 5.61 -5.71 -0.25
CA PHE A 54 6.76 -6.60 -0.11
C PHE A 54 7.44 -6.83 -1.47
N GLY A 55 8.75 -6.59 -1.51
CA GLY A 55 9.55 -6.71 -2.73
C GLY A 55 9.60 -5.44 -3.60
N ASP A 56 8.76 -4.44 -3.32
CA ASP A 56 8.88 -3.14 -3.98
C ASP A 56 10.12 -2.37 -3.47
N ASN A 57 10.67 -1.54 -4.35
CA ASN A 57 11.75 -0.63 -3.99
C ASN A 57 11.23 0.60 -3.25
N VAL A 58 11.93 0.97 -2.18
CA VAL A 58 11.70 2.24 -1.51
C VAL A 58 12.38 3.35 -2.32
N PRO A 59 11.73 4.50 -2.57
CA PRO A 59 12.34 5.60 -3.30
C PRO A 59 13.66 6.05 -2.67
N LYS A 60 14.74 6.08 -3.47
CA LYS A 60 16.09 6.50 -3.05
C LYS A 60 16.11 7.82 -2.26
N PRO A 61 15.39 8.89 -2.68
CA PRO A 61 15.40 10.15 -1.94
C PRO A 61 14.87 10.02 -0.51
N THR A 62 13.87 9.16 -0.30
CA THR A 62 13.30 8.89 1.03
C THR A 62 14.32 8.22 1.93
N VAL A 63 15.03 7.20 1.43
CA VAL A 63 16.08 6.50 2.18
C VAL A 63 17.21 7.47 2.55
N GLN A 64 17.67 8.26 1.58
CA GLN A 64 18.74 9.22 1.81
C GLN A 64 18.36 10.27 2.87
N PHE A 65 17.15 10.81 2.79
CA PHE A 65 16.64 11.78 3.76
C PHE A 65 16.62 11.21 5.18
N VAL A 66 16.10 9.99 5.35
CA VAL A 66 16.03 9.33 6.67
C VAL A 66 17.43 9.06 7.21
N LEU A 67 18.34 8.54 6.38
CA LEU A 67 19.72 8.28 6.79
C LEU A 67 20.45 9.56 7.23
N GLU A 68 20.31 10.65 6.47
CA GLU A 68 20.91 11.93 6.83
C GLU A 68 20.43 12.42 8.22
N LYS A 69 19.12 12.35 8.46
CA LYS A 69 18.54 12.74 9.76
C LYS A 69 18.96 11.83 10.89
N MET A 70 19.09 10.52 10.65
CA MET A 70 19.62 9.60 11.63
C MET A 70 21.06 9.95 12.02
N PHE A 71 21.94 10.25 11.06
CA PHE A 71 23.33 10.61 11.35
C PHE A 71 23.50 11.96 12.06
N GLN A 72 22.53 12.86 11.92
CA GLN A 72 22.51 14.16 12.61
C GLN A 72 21.90 14.09 14.02
N SER A 73 21.34 12.95 14.42
CA SER A 73 20.63 12.79 15.69
C SER A 73 21.51 12.16 16.77
N ASP A 74 21.40 12.66 18.01
CA ASP A 74 22.13 12.10 19.14
C ASP A 74 21.53 10.76 19.64
N ALA A 75 20.24 10.53 19.37
CA ALA A 75 19.53 9.31 19.73
C ALA A 75 18.28 9.09 18.85
N VAL A 76 17.82 7.83 18.78
CA VAL A 76 16.59 7.40 18.08
C VAL A 76 15.77 6.52 19.01
N LEU A 77 14.46 6.80 19.12
CA LEU A 77 13.49 5.96 19.85
C LEU A 77 12.64 5.18 18.85
N VAL A 78 12.57 3.86 19.01
CA VAL A 78 11.72 2.97 18.21
C VAL A 78 10.57 2.47 19.08
N VAL A 79 9.33 2.65 18.63
CA VAL A 79 8.12 2.20 19.33
C VAL A 79 7.20 1.48 18.35
N GLY A 80 6.68 0.31 18.73
CA GLY A 80 5.70 -0.41 17.91
C GLY A 80 6.27 -1.05 16.64
N SER A 81 7.56 -1.39 16.61
CA SER A 81 8.21 -2.08 15.50
C SER A 81 9.08 -3.22 16.02
N SER A 82 9.03 -4.39 15.37
CA SER A 82 9.93 -5.52 15.65
C SER A 82 11.32 -5.34 15.02
N LEU A 83 11.44 -4.44 14.04
CA LEU A 83 12.66 -4.22 13.23
C LEU A 83 13.12 -5.44 12.42
N GLU A 84 12.21 -6.39 12.12
CA GLU A 84 12.56 -7.61 11.38
C GLU A 84 12.52 -7.45 9.85
N VAL A 85 11.83 -6.44 9.34
CA VAL A 85 11.61 -6.24 7.90
C VAL A 85 12.66 -5.29 7.32
N THR A 86 13.35 -5.72 6.26
CA THR A 86 14.36 -4.94 5.54
C THR A 86 13.80 -4.33 4.26
N LEU A 87 14.29 -3.15 3.90
CA LEU A 87 13.92 -2.43 2.67
C LEU A 87 14.66 -3.01 1.46
N VAL A 88 14.00 -3.06 0.31
CA VAL A 88 14.69 -3.22 -0.98
C VAL A 88 15.04 -1.82 -1.49
N ILE A 89 16.31 -1.62 -1.83
CA ILE A 89 16.84 -0.36 -2.34
C ILE A 89 17.43 -0.68 -3.71
N ASP A 90 16.94 -0.02 -4.75
CA ASP A 90 17.54 -0.14 -6.08
C ASP A 90 19.01 0.31 -6.03
N SER A 91 19.91 -0.43 -6.67
CA SER A 91 21.32 -0.07 -6.86
C SER A 91 21.47 1.23 -7.64
#